data_AF-A0A6H5IFX1-F1
#
_entry.id   AF-A0A6H5IFX1-F1
#
_cell.length_a   1.000
_cell.length_b   1.000
_cell.length_c   1.000
_cell.angle_alpha   90.00
_cell.angle_beta   90.00
_cell.angle_gamma   90.00
#
_symmetry.space_group_name_H-M   'P 1'
#
loop_
_entity.id
_entity.type
_entity.pdbx_description
1 polymer ?
#
loop_
_entity_poly.entity_id
_entity_poly.type
_entity_poly.pdbx_seq_one_letter_code
_entity_poly.pdbx_strand_id
1 'polypeptide(L)'
;MANSGTDTNGSQFFITFRSCRHLDNKHTVFGKIVGGLETLNELEKIEVDNKDRPIEDIIIQIAQIYVDPYEEVDEQLAKDRAEDLEKQAKEAAEKNKSKKKEKDNVLKVYRPGVGKYVNPTKDQSK
;
A
#
# COMPACT_ATOMS: atom_id res chain seq x y z
N MET A 1 -19.87 4.23 -7.29
CA MET A 1 -19.16 3.83 -6.06
C MET A 1 -19.89 4.41 -4.86
N ALA A 2 -20.13 3.61 -3.82
CA ALA A 2 -20.68 4.13 -2.57
C ALA A 2 -19.59 4.91 -1.82
N ASN A 3 -19.99 5.99 -1.16
CA ASN A 3 -19.09 6.88 -0.42
C ASN A 3 -19.85 7.57 0.73
N SER A 4 -19.09 8.21 1.61
CA SER A 4 -19.59 9.00 2.75
C SER A 4 -19.28 10.50 2.58
N GLY A 5 -19.04 10.94 1.35
CA GLY A 5 -18.54 12.28 1.02
C GLY A 5 -17.46 12.27 -0.07
N THR A 6 -17.01 13.46 -0.47
CA THR A 6 -15.96 13.65 -1.48
C THR A 6 -14.69 12.87 -1.11
N ASP A 7 -14.12 12.16 -2.07
CA ASP A 7 -12.88 11.39 -1.93
C ASP A 7 -12.87 10.32 -0.82
N THR A 8 -14.05 9.80 -0.46
CA THR A 8 -14.20 8.70 0.53
C THR A 8 -14.61 7.37 -0.11
N ASN A 9 -14.23 7.14 -1.36
CA ASN A 9 -14.52 5.87 -2.04
C ASN A 9 -13.71 4.72 -1.40
N GLY A 10 -14.40 3.64 -1.04
CA GLY A 10 -13.79 2.40 -0.57
C GLY A 10 -14.01 1.26 -1.56
N SER A 11 -14.35 0.07 -1.06
CA SER A 11 -14.69 -1.10 -1.87
C SER A 11 -16.19 -1.27 -2.15
N GLN A 12 -17.05 -0.52 -1.45
CA GLN A 12 -18.49 -0.64 -1.61
C GLN A 12 -18.95 -0.04 -2.95
N PHE A 13 -19.70 -0.81 -3.71
CA PHE A 13 -20.31 -0.39 -4.96
C PHE A 13 -21.79 -0.78 -4.99
N PHE A 14 -22.52 -0.18 -5.93
CA PHE A 14 -23.93 -0.48 -6.17
C PHE A 14 -24.19 -0.49 -7.66
N ILE A 15 -25.28 -1.16 -8.04
CA ILE A 15 -25.78 -1.24 -9.41
C ILE A 15 -27.12 -0.50 -9.43
N THR A 16 -27.35 0.30 -10.47
CA THR A 16 -28.63 1.01 -10.64
C THR A 16 -29.62 0.15 -11.42
N PHE A 17 -30.82 -0.05 -10.87
CA PHE A 17 -31.92 -0.69 -11.61
C PHE A 17 -32.55 0.23 -12.66
N ARG A 18 -32.47 1.56 -12.45
CA ARG A 18 -33.09 2.59 -13.30
C ARG A 18 -32.19 3.83 -13.37
N SER A 19 -32.55 4.78 -14.24
CA SER A 19 -31.82 6.05 -14.35
C SER A 19 -31.94 6.89 -13.07
N CYS A 20 -30.82 7.17 -12.41
CA CYS A 20 -30.78 7.91 -11.15
C CYS A 20 -30.00 9.23 -11.28
N ARG A 21 -30.58 10.23 -11.96
CA ARG A 21 -29.92 11.55 -12.21
C ARG A 21 -29.50 12.30 -10.95
N HIS A 22 -30.11 11.99 -9.80
CA HIS A 22 -29.78 12.62 -8.52
C HIS A 22 -28.43 12.14 -7.93
N LEU A 23 -27.84 11.09 -8.50
CA LEU A 23 -26.54 10.52 -8.13
C LEU A 23 -25.39 11.07 -8.98
N ASP A 24 -25.71 11.77 -10.08
CA ASP A 24 -24.73 12.37 -10.98
C ASP A 24 -23.80 13.32 -10.21
N ASN A 25 -22.50 13.25 -10.50
CA ASN A 25 -21.43 14.02 -9.83
C ASN A 25 -21.25 13.75 -8.32
N LYS A 26 -21.99 12.80 -7.73
CA LYS A 26 -21.83 12.39 -6.33
C LYS A 26 -21.16 11.04 -6.18
N HIS A 27 -21.41 10.14 -7.13
CA HIS A 27 -20.89 8.78 -7.11
C HIS A 27 -20.12 8.49 -8.39
N THR A 28 -18.88 8.00 -8.26
CA THR A 28 -18.05 7.64 -9.41
C THR A 28 -18.65 6.45 -10.16
N VAL A 29 -18.87 6.64 -11.46
CA VAL A 29 -19.28 5.57 -12.39
C VAL A 29 -18.03 4.98 -13.02
N PHE A 30 -17.82 3.67 -12.86
CA PHE A 30 -16.61 2.97 -13.35
C PHE A 30 -16.92 1.85 -14.34
N GLY A 31 -18.19 1.56 -14.62
CA GLY A 31 -18.57 0.48 -15.52
C GLY A 31 -20.07 0.45 -15.80
N LYS A 32 -20.46 -0.47 -16.68
CA LYS A 32 -21.85 -0.78 -17.02
C LYS A 32 -22.02 -2.29 -17.17
N ILE A 33 -23.22 -2.77 -16.87
CA ILE A 33 -23.59 -4.17 -17.11
C ILE A 33 -23.74 -4.38 -18.61
N VAL A 34 -23.14 -5.45 -19.12
CA VAL A 34 -23.18 -5.83 -20.54
C VAL A 34 -23.95 -7.14 -20.78
N GLY A 35 -24.30 -7.88 -19.73
CA GLY A 35 -25.06 -9.13 -19.77
C GLY A 35 -25.59 -9.51 -18.38
N GLY A 36 -26.51 -10.48 -18.31
CA GLY A 36 -27.08 -10.92 -17.02
C GLY A 36 -28.15 -9.99 -16.45
N LEU A 37 -28.88 -9.26 -17.30
CA LEU A 37 -29.99 -8.40 -16.87
C LEU A 37 -31.13 -9.18 -16.20
N GLU A 38 -31.30 -10.46 -16.54
CA GLU A 38 -32.26 -11.35 -15.90
C GLU A 38 -31.95 -11.53 -14.41
N THR A 39 -30.69 -11.81 -14.08
CA THR A 39 -30.22 -11.88 -12.69
C THR A 39 -30.45 -10.56 -11.95
N LEU A 40 -30.20 -9.43 -12.62
CA LEU A 40 -30.48 -8.12 -12.03
C LEU A 40 -31.97 -7.92 -11.72
N ASN A 41 -32.86 -8.37 -12.62
CA ASN A 41 -34.30 -8.31 -12.41
C ASN A 41 -34.78 -9.28 -11.31
N GLU A 42 -34.10 -10.41 -11.12
CA GLU A 42 -34.36 -11.32 -10.00
C GLU A 42 -33.93 -10.69 -8.68
N LEU A 43 -32.77 -10.03 -8.64
CA LEU A 43 -32.29 -9.30 -7.47
C LEU A 43 -33.23 -8.15 -7.07
N GLU A 44 -33.84 -7.43 -8.03
CA GLU A 44 -34.82 -6.36 -7.75
C GLU A 44 -36.12 -6.89 -7.10
N LYS A 45 -36.47 -8.16 -7.31
CA LYS A 45 -37.72 -8.75 -6.80
C LYS A 45 -37.60 -9.31 -5.38
N ILE A 46 -36.39 -9.45 -4.85
CA ILE A 46 -36.17 -10.00 -3.52
C ILE A 46 -36.75 -9.05 -2.48
N GLU A 47 -37.55 -9.58 -1.56
CA GLU A 47 -38.13 -8.81 -0.47
C GLU A 47 -37.03 -8.32 0.49
N VAL A 48 -37.23 -7.12 1.03
CA VAL A 48 -36.29 -6.47 1.96
C VAL A 48 -36.94 -6.21 3.31
N ASP A 49 -36.11 -6.12 4.35
CA ASP A 49 -36.52 -5.72 5.68
C ASP A 49 -36.74 -4.20 5.80
N ASN A 50 -37.11 -3.73 6.99
CA ASN A 50 -37.30 -2.30 7.29
C ASN A 50 -36.01 -1.45 7.21
N LYS A 51 -34.85 -2.06 6.96
CA LYS A 51 -33.54 -1.41 6.85
C LYS A 51 -32.94 -1.59 5.43
N ASP A 52 -33.79 -1.90 4.45
CA ASP A 52 -33.40 -2.14 3.06
C ASP A 52 -32.38 -3.29 2.89
N ARG A 53 -32.38 -4.26 3.81
CA ARG A 53 -31.57 -5.48 3.70
C ARG A 53 -32.41 -6.59 3.09
N PRO A 54 -31.91 -7.31 2.08
CA PRO A 54 -32.57 -8.51 1.56
C PRO A 54 -32.91 -9.50 2.66
N ILE A 55 -34.09 -10.11 2.60
CA ILE A 55 -34.48 -11.19 3.52
C ILE A 55 -33.60 -12.43 3.28
N GLU A 56 -33.26 -12.68 2.03
CA GLU A 56 -32.35 -13.75 1.62
C GLU A 56 -30.95 -13.18 1.33
N ASP A 57 -29.91 -13.86 1.84
CA ASP A 57 -28.53 -13.42 1.66
C ASP A 57 -28.07 -13.56 0.20
N ILE A 58 -27.57 -12.45 -0.35
CA ILE A 58 -27.04 -12.37 -1.71
C ILE A 58 -25.53 -12.25 -1.62
N ILE A 59 -24.81 -13.27 -2.09
CA ILE A 59 -23.35 -13.38 -1.93
C ILE A 59 -22.69 -13.52 -3.30
N ILE A 60 -21.65 -12.72 -3.55
CA ILE A 60 -20.76 -12.89 -4.70
C ILE A 60 -19.84 -14.07 -4.40
N GLN A 61 -20.01 -15.18 -5.13
CA GLN A 61 -19.21 -16.38 -4.92
C GLN A 61 -17.82 -16.29 -5.56
N ILE A 62 -17.77 -15.81 -6.81
CA ILE A 62 -16.56 -15.76 -7.62
C ILE A 62 -16.58 -14.45 -8.41
N ALA A 63 -15.42 -13.81 -8.52
CA ALA A 63 -15.19 -12.68 -9.42
C ALA A 63 -14.06 -13.04 -10.39
N GLN A 64 -14.36 -13.07 -11.69
CA GLN A 64 -13.39 -13.39 -12.74
C GLN A 64 -13.15 -12.18 -13.64
N ILE A 65 -11.89 -11.82 -13.79
CA ILE A 65 -11.44 -10.73 -14.66
C ILE A 65 -11.11 -11.34 -16.02
N TYR A 66 -11.85 -10.97 -17.06
CA TYR A 66 -11.66 -11.50 -18.42
C TYR A 66 -10.57 -10.76 -19.20
N VAL A 67 -10.44 -9.47 -18.95
CA VAL A 67 -9.46 -8.59 -19.60
C VAL A 67 -8.94 -7.66 -18.52
N ASP A 68 -7.66 -7.79 -18.20
CA ASP A 68 -6.98 -6.90 -17.28
C ASP A 68 -6.18 -5.85 -18.08
N PRO A 69 -6.59 -4.57 -18.07
CA PRO A 69 -5.89 -3.52 -18.79
C PRO A 69 -4.65 -2.99 -18.03
N TYR A 70 -4.36 -3.49 -16.83
CA TYR A 70 -3.31 -2.95 -15.95
C TYR A 70 -2.10 -3.88 -15.77
N GLU A 71 -2.05 -5.04 -16.42
CA GLU A 71 -0.94 -6.01 -16.29
C GLU A 71 0.44 -5.36 -16.48
N GLU A 72 0.62 -4.58 -17.56
CA GLU A 72 1.89 -3.91 -17.86
C GLU A 72 2.27 -2.87 -16.79
N VAL A 73 1.27 -2.16 -16.24
CA VAL A 73 1.46 -1.13 -15.21
C VAL A 73 1.85 -1.79 -13.90
N ASP A 74 1.24 -2.92 -13.57
CA ASP A 74 1.56 -3.68 -12.36
C ASP A 74 2.97 -4.26 -12.42
N GLU A 75 3.41 -4.75 -13.58
CA GLU A 75 4.80 -5.20 -13.78
C GLU A 75 5.82 -4.07 -13.61
N GLN A 76 5.52 -2.88 -14.15
CA GLN A 76 6.38 -1.71 -14.00
C GLN A 76 6.44 -1.26 -12.53
N LEU A 77 5.29 -1.14 -11.87
CA LEU A 77 5.21 -0.80 -10.46
C LEU A 77 5.95 -1.81 -9.57
N ALA A 78 5.92 -3.10 -9.92
CA ALA A 78 6.67 -4.13 -9.19
C ALA A 78 8.20 -3.94 -9.34
N LYS A 79 8.67 -3.62 -10.55
CA LYS A 79 10.09 -3.32 -10.82
C LYS A 79 10.52 -2.06 -10.07
N ASP A 80 9.76 -0.98 -10.18
CA ASP A 80 10.07 0.29 -9.51
C ASP A 80 10.13 0.12 -7.99
N ARG A 81 9.16 -0.60 -7.40
CA ARG A 81 9.16 -0.91 -5.96
C ARG A 81 10.36 -1.76 -5.55
N ALA A 82 10.77 -2.73 -6.36
CA ALA A 82 11.94 -3.55 -6.08
C ALA A 82 13.23 -2.72 -6.14
N GLU A 83 13.38 -1.87 -7.15
CA GLU A 83 14.51 -0.95 -7.26
C GLU A 83 14.58 0.04 -6.10
N ASP A 84 13.43 0.59 -5.67
CA ASP A 84 13.38 1.52 -4.56
C ASP A 84 13.74 0.84 -3.23
N LEU A 85 13.31 -0.41 -3.02
CA LEU A 85 13.75 -1.20 -1.87
C LEU A 85 15.27 -1.46 -1.91
N GLU A 86 15.83 -1.77 -3.08
CA GLU A 86 17.28 -1.92 -3.24
C GLU A 86 18.05 -0.63 -2.97
N LYS A 87 17.57 0.51 -3.51
CA LYS A 87 18.17 1.84 -3.28
C LYS A 87 18.14 2.17 -1.79
N GLN A 88 16.99 2.00 -1.13
CA GLN A 88 16.85 2.21 0.31
C GLN A 88 17.78 1.32 1.15
N ALA A 89 17.95 0.05 0.78
CA ALA A 89 18.86 -0.88 1.46
C ALA A 89 20.33 -0.48 1.28
N LYS A 90 20.74 -0.08 0.06
CA LYS A 90 22.09 0.41 -0.25
C LYS A 90 22.40 1.69 0.53
N GLU A 91 21.49 2.65 0.55
CA GLU A 91 21.62 3.89 1.31
C GLU A 91 21.70 3.64 2.83
N ALA A 92 20.90 2.71 3.36
CA ALA A 92 20.96 2.32 4.77
C ALA A 92 22.30 1.66 5.13
N ALA A 93 22.85 0.82 4.23
CA ALA A 93 24.15 0.18 4.41
C ALA A 93 25.32 1.19 4.36
N GLU A 94 25.26 2.17 3.46
CA GLU A 94 26.26 3.24 3.36
C GLU A 94 26.24 4.17 4.59
N LYS A 95 25.05 4.57 5.07
CA LYS A 95 24.89 5.34 6.31
C LYS A 95 25.42 4.59 7.54
N ASN A 96 25.34 3.25 7.55
CA ASN A 96 25.91 2.43 8.63
C ASN A 96 27.44 2.29 8.52
N LYS A 97 28.00 2.20 7.31
CA LYS A 97 29.47 2.18 7.08
C LYS A 97 30.12 3.52 7.46
N SER A 98 29.49 4.65 7.14
CA SER A 98 30.01 5.98 7.49
C SER A 98 30.04 6.20 9.01
N LYS A 99 28.97 5.84 9.73
CA LYS A 99 28.93 5.88 11.21
C LYS A 99 29.97 4.97 11.88
N LYS A 100 30.29 3.82 11.26
CA LYS A 100 31.32 2.89 11.77
C LYS A 100 32.73 3.42 11.54
N LYS A 101 33.02 3.98 10.35
CA LYS A 101 34.28 4.68 10.06
C LYS A 101 34.47 5.92 10.95
N GLU A 102 33.41 6.65 11.25
CA GLU A 102 33.47 7.81 12.16
C GLU A 102 33.78 7.37 13.59
N LYS A 103 33.16 6.28 14.10
CA LYS A 103 33.49 5.68 15.40
C LYS A 103 34.93 5.13 15.47
N ASP A 104 35.43 4.52 14.41
CA ASP A 104 36.81 4.00 14.37
C ASP A 104 37.87 5.12 14.26
N ASN A 105 37.51 6.29 13.69
CA ASN A 105 38.38 7.47 13.61
C ASN A 105 38.33 8.38 14.84
N VAL A 106 37.43 8.16 15.81
CA VAL A 106 37.50 8.89 17.09
C VAL A 106 38.72 8.39 17.86
N LEU A 107 39.78 9.20 17.87
CA LEU A 107 41.04 8.94 18.60
C LEU A 107 40.74 8.59 20.07
N LYS A 108 41.16 7.39 20.51
CA LYS A 108 41.04 6.97 21.91
C LYS A 108 41.95 7.85 22.79
N VAL A 109 41.35 8.64 23.68
CA VAL A 109 42.05 9.51 24.63
C VAL A 109 42.49 8.67 25.84
N TYR A 110 43.79 8.61 26.10
CA TYR A 110 44.36 7.91 27.26
C TYR A 110 45.00 8.89 28.26
N ARG A 111 44.78 8.68 29.56
CA ARG A 111 45.44 9.34 30.71
C ARG A 111 45.41 8.36 31.90
N PRO A 112 46.40 8.32 32.81
CA PRO A 112 46.99 9.51 33.45
C PRO A 112 48.54 9.54 33.52
N GLY A 113 49.13 10.66 33.06
CA GLY A 113 50.57 10.95 33.08
C GLY A 113 51.35 10.08 32.07
N VAL A 114 51.52 10.44 30.80
CA VAL A 114 52.05 11.68 30.23
C VAL A 114 51.44 11.86 28.83
N GLY A 115 50.86 13.04 28.53
CA GLY A 115 50.31 13.37 27.20
C GLY A 115 48.95 12.71 26.85
N LYS A 116 48.07 13.46 26.16
CA LYS A 116 46.68 13.02 25.84
C LYS A 116 46.57 11.87 24.83
N TYR A 117 47.67 11.51 24.17
CA TYR A 117 47.67 10.60 23.01
C TYR A 117 48.72 9.49 23.08
N VAL A 118 49.39 9.31 24.22
CA VAL A 118 50.47 8.34 24.37
C VAL A 118 49.96 7.15 25.19
N ASN A 119 50.21 5.94 24.71
CA ASN A 119 49.83 4.71 25.41
C ASN A 119 51.02 4.21 26.27
N PRO A 120 50.97 4.31 27.61
CA PRO A 120 52.12 4.00 28.49
C PRO A 120 52.49 2.51 28.55
N THR A 121 51.73 1.62 27.90
CA THR A 121 51.88 0.16 28.04
C THR A 121 52.68 -0.53 26.93
N LYS A 122 53.17 0.18 25.92
CA LYS A 122 53.80 -0.43 24.72
C LYS A 122 55.33 -0.45 24.68
N ASP A 123 56.04 0.03 25.70
CA ASP A 123 57.49 0.23 25.63
C ASP A 123 58.32 -0.70 26.56
N GLN A 124 57.97 -1.99 26.60
CA GLN A 124 58.75 -3.03 27.31
C GLN A 124 58.86 -4.28 26.43
N SER A 125 59.75 -4.26 25.45
CA SER A 125 60.48 -5.45 25.00
C SER A 125 61.68 -5.01 24.16
N LYS A 126 62.86 -5.12 24.78
CA LYS A 126 64.12 -5.38 24.08
C LYS A 126 64.01 -6.65 23.24
#